data_AF-A0A1G3KRS8-F1
#
_entry.id   AF-A0A1G3KRS8-F1
#
_cell.length_a   1.000
_cell.length_b   1.000
_cell.length_c   1.000
_cell.angle_alpha   90.00
_cell.angle_beta   90.00
_cell.angle_gamma   90.00
#
_symmetry.space_group_name_H-M   'P 1'
#
loop_
_entity.id
_entity.type
_entity.pdbx_description
1 polymer ?
#
loop_
_entity_poly.entity_id
_entity_poly.type
_entity_poly.pdbx_seq_one_letter_code
_entity_poly.pdbx_strand_id
1 'polypeptide(L)'
;MLQILELVRERFGASVPHAPSPQGFAPRLPHEDSDEAPADFAAMRELAGDSVNGLTIIIAYRDAKGAASLRQVSCIRIETGQGKRYLRAFCHHRRAQRVFLMTRIDAVHDAETGEELAGGTDYFAPFADDRISASPLGWGLSPVQRADLGAGLTALIFLSRCDGHVDAAENDEIDTFTASWWIRAEIHAPFPEADISAHIRRMAPDVEAFERAAVSDIETGRYHWAAETWSLAAIDDLDPLIAALAPGVERRHLVARLKLSGMLTLAERVALRDRLEGELAHEVRWLDLNLADLFARPTDADLAEIDANGVLRAAAETLKAAAADGGAEGRVAAAALERLYVEQKRAERQDAR
;
A
#
# COMPACT_ATOMS: atom_id res chain seq x y z
N MET A 1 -11.04 -9.39 -16.70
CA MET A 1 -9.98 -10.16 -15.99
C MET A 1 -9.50 -11.34 -16.84
N LEU A 2 -10.36 -12.30 -17.23
CA LEU A 2 -10.06 -13.27 -18.31
C LEU A 2 -9.67 -12.60 -19.65
N GLN A 3 -10.27 -11.43 -19.93
CA GLN A 3 -10.08 -10.69 -21.18
C GLN A 3 -8.66 -10.15 -21.44
N ILE A 4 -7.84 -9.86 -20.42
CA ILE A 4 -6.46 -9.39 -20.66
C ILE A 4 -5.54 -10.55 -21.04
N LEU A 5 -5.69 -11.71 -20.38
CA LEU A 5 -4.94 -12.92 -20.71
C LEU A 5 -5.37 -13.48 -22.08
N GLU A 6 -6.67 -13.44 -22.39
CA GLU A 6 -7.16 -13.75 -23.74
C GLU A 6 -6.63 -12.76 -24.77
N LEU A 7 -6.65 -11.46 -24.49
CA LEU A 7 -6.09 -10.44 -25.39
C LEU A 7 -4.59 -10.65 -25.63
N VAL A 8 -3.80 -10.93 -24.58
CA VAL A 8 -2.35 -11.16 -24.71
C VAL A 8 -2.07 -12.43 -25.51
N ARG A 9 -2.82 -13.50 -25.23
CA ARG A 9 -2.69 -14.78 -25.93
C ARG A 9 -3.16 -14.72 -27.39
N GLU A 10 -4.27 -14.04 -27.68
CA GLU A 10 -4.82 -13.87 -29.04
C GLU A 10 -3.97 -12.92 -29.89
N ARG A 11 -3.42 -11.86 -29.29
CA ARG A 11 -2.78 -10.77 -30.03
C ARG A 11 -1.27 -10.96 -30.19
N PHE A 12 -0.62 -11.65 -29.25
CA PHE A 12 0.84 -11.85 -29.25
C PHE A 12 1.25 -13.33 -29.35
N GLY A 13 0.30 -14.28 -29.40
CA GLY A 13 0.64 -15.71 -29.48
C GLY A 13 1.39 -16.22 -28.25
N ALA A 14 1.15 -15.59 -27.09
CA ALA A 14 1.94 -15.78 -25.88
C ALA A 14 2.00 -17.25 -25.43
N SER A 15 3.22 -17.73 -25.18
CA SER A 15 3.48 -19.00 -24.49
C SER A 15 3.80 -18.72 -23.03
N VAL A 16 3.51 -19.66 -22.12
CA VAL A 16 3.90 -19.50 -20.71
C VAL A 16 5.42 -19.29 -20.67
N PRO A 17 5.92 -18.25 -19.96
CA PRO A 17 7.35 -18.01 -19.80
C PRO A 17 8.10 -19.31 -19.46
N HIS A 18 9.08 -19.67 -20.28
CA HIS A 18 9.93 -20.82 -19.96
C HIS A 18 11.01 -20.36 -18.99
N ALA A 19 11.25 -21.17 -17.96
CA ALA A 19 12.35 -20.94 -17.05
C ALA A 19 13.71 -21.04 -17.79
N PRO A 20 14.67 -20.13 -17.52
CA PRO A 20 16.01 -20.22 -18.07
C PRO A 20 16.61 -21.56 -17.65
N SER A 21 17.14 -22.29 -18.63
CA SER A 21 17.67 -23.63 -18.43
C SER A 21 19.13 -23.66 -18.89
N PRO A 22 20.05 -24.27 -18.13
CA PRO A 22 21.45 -24.33 -18.54
C PRO A 22 21.59 -25.14 -19.84
N GLN A 23 22.58 -24.78 -20.66
CA GLN A 23 22.82 -25.48 -21.91
C GLN A 23 23.13 -26.97 -21.65
N GLY A 24 22.35 -27.87 -22.24
CA GLY A 24 22.52 -29.32 -22.07
C GLY A 24 21.96 -29.88 -20.75
N PHE A 25 21.24 -29.07 -19.97
CA PHE A 25 20.55 -29.56 -18.78
C PHE A 25 19.52 -30.64 -19.12
N ALA A 26 19.66 -31.80 -18.48
CA ALA A 26 18.75 -32.93 -18.60
C ALA A 26 18.11 -33.22 -17.23
N PRO A 27 16.79 -33.01 -17.05
CA PRO A 27 16.11 -33.32 -15.81
C PRO A 27 16.16 -34.82 -15.50
N ARG A 28 16.23 -35.16 -14.22
CA ARG A 28 16.09 -36.55 -13.76
C ARG A 28 14.88 -36.63 -12.84
N LEU A 29 13.86 -37.35 -13.26
CA LEU A 29 12.63 -37.51 -12.50
C LEU A 29 12.41 -38.98 -12.16
N PRO A 30 11.79 -39.28 -11.01
CA PRO A 30 11.29 -40.61 -10.73
C PRO A 30 10.17 -40.99 -11.73
N HIS A 31 10.07 -42.28 -12.07
CA HIS A 31 9.05 -42.82 -12.98
C HIS A 31 7.63 -42.54 -12.45
N GLU A 32 7.43 -42.66 -11.13
CA GLU A 32 6.22 -42.27 -10.42
C GLU A 32 6.54 -41.12 -9.46
N ASP A 33 5.89 -39.96 -9.65
CA ASP A 33 5.80 -38.93 -8.62
C ASP A 33 4.44 -39.07 -7.97
N SER A 34 4.38 -39.26 -6.64
CA SER A 34 3.11 -39.06 -5.94
C SER A 34 2.77 -37.57 -6.01
N ASP A 35 1.61 -37.22 -6.59
CA ASP A 35 1.06 -35.87 -6.55
C ASP A 35 0.75 -35.40 -5.12
N GLU A 36 0.78 -36.33 -4.15
CA GLU A 36 0.53 -36.06 -2.75
C GLU A 36 1.66 -35.23 -2.14
N ALA A 37 1.27 -34.07 -1.60
CA ALA A 37 2.12 -33.32 -0.69
C ALA A 37 2.56 -34.24 0.47
N PRO A 38 3.73 -33.98 1.09
CA PRO A 38 4.15 -34.71 2.28
C PRO A 38 2.99 -34.81 3.30
N ALA A 39 2.75 -35.99 3.86
CA ALA A 39 1.56 -36.25 4.69
C ALA A 39 1.44 -35.29 5.91
N ASP A 40 2.59 -34.85 6.42
CA ASP A 40 2.74 -33.84 7.45
C ASP A 40 2.35 -32.42 6.98
N PHE A 41 2.62 -32.09 5.72
CA PHE A 41 2.15 -30.85 5.08
C PHE A 41 0.63 -30.84 4.91
N ALA A 42 0.04 -31.94 4.44
CA ALA A 42 -1.40 -32.05 4.21
C ALA A 42 -2.23 -31.88 5.50
N ALA A 43 -1.63 -32.12 6.67
CA ALA A 43 -2.26 -31.98 7.98
C ALA A 43 -2.18 -30.55 8.56
N MET A 44 -1.53 -29.59 7.88
CA MET A 44 -1.39 -28.22 8.36
C MET A 44 -2.67 -27.40 8.15
N ARG A 45 -3.18 -26.76 9.22
CA ARG A 45 -4.39 -25.92 9.20
C ARG A 45 -4.13 -24.43 8.98
N GLU A 46 -2.91 -23.96 9.22
CA GLU A 46 -2.50 -22.55 9.07
C GLU A 46 -1.23 -22.44 8.23
N LEU A 47 -1.25 -21.54 7.24
CA LEU A 47 -0.18 -21.33 6.26
C LEU A 47 0.56 -20.03 6.55
N ALA A 48 1.35 -20.00 7.62
CA ALA A 48 2.38 -18.97 7.79
C ALA A 48 3.60 -19.35 6.93
N GLY A 49 4.15 -18.39 6.18
CA GLY A 49 5.27 -18.69 5.29
C GLY A 49 5.91 -17.47 4.64
N ASP A 50 7.17 -17.61 4.26
CA ASP A 50 7.97 -16.57 3.65
C ASP A 50 7.78 -16.60 2.13
N SER A 51 7.54 -15.44 1.52
CA SER A 51 7.53 -15.34 0.06
C SER A 51 8.96 -15.51 -0.45
N VAL A 52 9.16 -16.55 -1.25
CA VAL A 52 10.38 -16.78 -2.06
C VAL A 52 10.03 -16.76 -3.55
N ASN A 53 8.98 -16.03 -3.87
CA ASN A 53 8.37 -16.03 -5.18
C ASN A 53 9.34 -15.50 -6.23
N GLY A 54 9.36 -16.13 -7.40
CA GLY A 54 10.22 -15.71 -8.50
C GLY A 54 11.68 -16.17 -8.41
N LEU A 55 12.05 -17.10 -7.53
CA LEU A 55 13.37 -17.74 -7.64
C LEU A 55 13.27 -19.00 -8.51
N THR A 56 13.85 -18.96 -9.71
CA THR A 56 14.04 -20.16 -10.54
C THR A 56 15.37 -20.81 -10.19
N ILE A 57 15.31 -22.06 -9.76
CA ILE A 57 16.50 -22.84 -9.37
C ILE A 57 16.37 -24.28 -9.85
N ILE A 58 17.50 -24.98 -9.88
CA ILE A 58 17.53 -26.43 -10.03
C ILE A 58 17.80 -27.04 -8.66
N ILE A 59 16.92 -27.94 -8.21
CA ILE A 59 17.09 -28.69 -6.96
C ILE A 59 17.52 -30.13 -7.25
N ALA A 60 18.57 -30.57 -6.57
CA ALA A 60 18.85 -31.99 -6.37
C ALA A 60 18.02 -32.46 -5.17
N TYR A 61 17.01 -33.30 -5.41
CA TYR A 61 16.01 -33.66 -4.41
C TYR A 61 15.91 -35.17 -4.22
N ARG A 62 15.84 -35.62 -2.97
CA ARG A 62 15.64 -37.01 -2.59
C ARG A 62 14.26 -37.22 -1.98
N ASP A 63 13.43 -38.05 -2.60
CA ASP A 63 12.07 -38.26 -2.09
C ASP A 63 12.01 -39.13 -0.80
N ALA A 64 10.80 -39.38 -0.29
CA ALA A 64 10.59 -40.21 0.89
C ALA A 64 11.03 -41.68 0.72
N LYS A 65 11.08 -42.16 -0.53
CA LYS A 65 11.49 -43.52 -0.90
C LYS A 65 13.00 -43.58 -1.19
N GLY A 66 13.72 -42.46 -1.06
CA GLY A 66 15.16 -42.35 -1.30
C GLY A 66 15.56 -42.13 -2.75
N ALA A 67 14.59 -41.99 -3.67
CA ALA A 67 14.88 -41.77 -5.08
C ALA A 67 15.36 -40.34 -5.32
N ALA A 68 16.49 -40.21 -6.03
CA ALA A 68 17.07 -38.93 -6.37
C ALA A 68 16.45 -38.36 -7.64
N SER A 69 16.30 -37.04 -7.67
CA SER A 69 15.76 -36.29 -8.80
C SER A 69 16.48 -34.96 -8.95
N LEU A 70 16.53 -34.45 -10.18
CA LEU A 70 17.07 -33.14 -10.52
C LEU A 70 15.97 -32.36 -11.22
N ARG A 71 15.52 -31.28 -10.58
CA ARG A 71 14.29 -30.58 -10.96
C ARG A 71 14.52 -29.09 -11.05
N GLN A 72 14.17 -28.51 -12.18
CA GLN A 72 14.00 -27.06 -12.29
C GLN A 72 12.64 -26.67 -11.73
N VAL A 73 12.63 -25.71 -10.81
CA VAL A 73 11.44 -25.25 -10.11
C VAL A 73 11.43 -23.72 -9.99
N SER A 74 10.25 -23.10 -10.08
CA SER A 74 10.03 -21.71 -9.66
C SER A 74 9.49 -21.71 -8.23
N CYS A 75 10.28 -21.21 -7.28
CA CYS A 75 9.89 -21.09 -5.89
C CYS A 75 8.69 -20.15 -5.75
N ILE A 76 7.74 -20.50 -4.87
CA ILE A 76 6.54 -19.72 -4.59
C ILE A 76 6.58 -19.24 -3.13
N ARG A 77 6.72 -20.18 -2.18
CA ARG A 77 6.67 -19.88 -0.75
C ARG A 77 7.41 -20.93 0.06
N ILE A 78 8.02 -20.53 1.17
CA ILE A 78 8.50 -21.45 2.21
C ILE A 78 7.49 -21.47 3.33
N GLU A 79 7.09 -22.66 3.76
CA GLU A 79 6.07 -22.85 4.77
C GLU A 79 6.61 -23.69 5.91
N THR A 80 6.25 -23.32 7.13
CA THR A 80 6.74 -23.98 8.33
C THR A 80 5.60 -24.67 9.04
N GLY A 81 5.76 -25.95 9.36
CA GLY A 81 4.77 -26.71 10.12
C GLY A 81 5.35 -27.95 10.76
N GLN A 82 4.91 -28.25 11.98
CA GLN A 82 5.37 -29.40 12.77
C GLN A 82 6.90 -29.47 12.90
N GLY A 83 7.58 -28.32 13.02
CA GLY A 83 9.04 -28.22 13.13
C GLY A 83 9.80 -28.51 11.83
N LYS A 84 9.11 -28.61 10.70
CA LYS A 84 9.69 -28.80 9.36
C LYS A 84 9.41 -27.60 8.47
N ARG A 85 10.26 -27.41 7.47
CA ARG A 85 10.09 -26.38 6.43
C ARG A 85 9.88 -27.02 5.07
N TYR A 86 8.94 -26.49 4.31
CA TYR A 86 8.53 -26.98 3.01
C TYR A 86 8.64 -25.87 1.99
N LEU A 87 9.24 -26.17 0.84
CA LEU A 87 9.25 -25.29 -0.32
C LEU A 87 8.05 -25.64 -1.20
N ARG A 88 7.08 -24.71 -1.32
CA ARG A 88 6.10 -24.75 -2.40
C ARG A 88 6.72 -24.14 -3.65
N ALA A 89 6.67 -24.87 -4.75
CA ALA A 89 7.24 -24.42 -6.02
C ALA A 89 6.47 -25.00 -7.21
N PHE A 90 6.49 -24.28 -8.34
CA PHE A 90 6.03 -24.81 -9.62
C PHE A 90 7.13 -25.66 -10.24
N CYS A 91 6.83 -26.93 -10.55
CA CYS A 91 7.78 -27.82 -11.21
C CYS A 91 7.60 -27.77 -12.73
N HIS A 92 8.55 -27.16 -13.44
CA HIS A 92 8.48 -26.94 -14.89
C HIS A 92 8.34 -28.23 -15.71
N HIS A 93 8.95 -29.31 -15.22
CA HIS A 93 8.90 -30.62 -15.90
C HIS A 93 7.57 -31.34 -15.72
N ARG A 94 6.91 -31.15 -14.57
CA ARG A 94 5.59 -31.72 -14.30
C ARG A 94 4.47 -30.77 -14.70
N ARG A 95 4.77 -29.50 -14.96
CA ARG A 95 3.83 -28.40 -15.21
C ARG A 95 2.75 -28.33 -14.12
N ALA A 96 3.17 -28.52 -12.87
CA ALA A 96 2.28 -28.59 -11.72
C ALA A 96 2.98 -28.04 -10.48
N GLN A 97 2.19 -27.51 -9.54
CA GLN A 97 2.68 -27.13 -8.22
C GLN A 97 3.05 -28.37 -7.41
N ARG A 98 4.13 -28.25 -6.64
CA ARG A 98 4.70 -29.30 -5.81
C ARG A 98 5.20 -28.72 -4.49
N VAL A 99 5.28 -29.59 -3.50
CA VAL A 99 5.78 -29.28 -2.16
C VAL A 99 6.99 -30.16 -1.89
N PHE A 100 8.12 -29.54 -1.57
CA PHE A 100 9.38 -30.20 -1.31
C PHE A 100 9.78 -29.99 0.16
N LEU A 101 9.98 -31.08 0.91
CA LEU A 101 10.56 -30.98 2.26
C LEU A 101 12.01 -30.47 2.15
N MET A 102 12.34 -29.35 2.80
CA MET A 102 13.63 -28.68 2.58
C MET A 102 14.84 -29.50 3.03
N THR A 103 14.69 -30.32 4.08
CA THR A 103 15.76 -31.22 4.55
C THR A 103 16.11 -32.34 3.55
N ARG A 104 15.33 -32.48 2.48
CA ARG A 104 15.54 -33.45 1.39
C ARG A 104 16.08 -32.82 0.10
N ILE A 105 16.36 -31.51 0.13
CA ILE A 105 17.05 -30.81 -0.95
C ILE A 105 18.55 -30.98 -0.66
N ASP A 106 19.19 -31.88 -1.41
CA ASP A 106 20.61 -32.20 -1.25
C ASP A 106 21.47 -31.01 -1.70
N ALA A 107 21.13 -30.37 -2.83
CA ALA A 107 21.82 -29.21 -3.38
C ALA A 107 20.90 -28.31 -4.21
N VAL A 108 21.28 -27.04 -4.33
CA VAL A 108 20.65 -26.02 -5.17
C VAL A 108 21.66 -25.55 -6.21
N HIS A 109 21.24 -25.51 -7.48
CA HIS A 109 22.05 -25.04 -8.59
C HIS A 109 21.37 -23.86 -9.29
N ASP A 110 22.20 -22.99 -9.87
CA ASP A 110 21.75 -21.84 -10.65
C ASP A 110 21.02 -22.30 -11.92
N ALA A 111 19.88 -21.69 -12.22
CA ALA A 111 19.04 -22.09 -13.34
C ALA A 111 19.59 -21.60 -14.70
N GLU A 112 20.49 -20.61 -14.72
CA GLU A 112 21.12 -20.13 -15.94
C GLU A 112 22.43 -20.88 -16.21
N THR A 113 23.30 -20.96 -15.21
CA THR A 113 24.66 -21.51 -15.39
C THR A 113 24.76 -23.01 -15.07
N GLY A 114 23.88 -23.53 -14.22
CA GLY A 114 23.95 -24.90 -13.70
C GLY A 114 24.97 -25.09 -12.57
N GLU A 115 25.67 -24.02 -12.15
CA GLU A 115 26.63 -24.09 -11.05
C GLU A 115 25.94 -24.37 -9.72
N GLU A 116 26.57 -25.19 -8.86
CA GLU A 116 26.07 -25.40 -7.51
C GLU A 116 26.21 -24.13 -6.68
N LEU A 117 25.10 -23.64 -6.15
CA LEU A 117 25.05 -22.44 -5.32
C LEU A 117 25.34 -22.77 -3.86
N ALA A 118 24.65 -23.77 -3.31
CA ALA A 118 24.83 -24.27 -1.94
C ALA A 118 24.01 -25.56 -1.70
N GLY A 119 24.24 -26.20 -0.55
CA GLY A 119 23.32 -27.21 -0.01
C GLY A 119 21.93 -26.62 0.29
N GLY A 120 20.88 -27.44 0.22
CA GLY A 120 19.50 -26.97 0.34
C GLY A 120 19.21 -26.16 1.61
N THR A 121 19.60 -26.67 2.78
CA THR A 121 19.38 -25.98 4.05
C THR A 121 20.09 -24.63 4.09
N ASP A 122 21.34 -24.57 3.63
CA ASP A 122 22.18 -23.37 3.69
C ASP A 122 21.69 -22.30 2.71
N TYR A 123 21.31 -22.70 1.49
CA TYR A 123 20.76 -21.80 0.48
C TYR A 123 19.51 -21.07 1.00
N PHE A 124 18.64 -21.78 1.72
CA PHE A 124 17.39 -21.24 2.20
C PHE A 124 17.40 -20.75 3.66
N ALA A 125 18.54 -20.83 4.34
CA ALA A 125 18.71 -20.32 5.71
C ALA A 125 18.41 -18.81 5.84
N PRO A 126 18.78 -17.93 4.88
CA PRO A 126 18.48 -16.49 4.97
C PRO A 126 16.99 -16.14 4.93
N PHE A 127 16.13 -17.05 4.45
CA PHE A 127 14.68 -16.88 4.37
C PHE A 127 13.96 -17.43 5.62
N ALA A 128 14.64 -17.55 6.77
CA ALA A 128 14.11 -18.20 7.96
C ALA A 128 13.71 -17.24 9.10
N ASP A 129 13.89 -15.92 8.95
CA ASP A 129 13.71 -15.00 10.07
C ASP A 129 12.93 -13.72 9.70
N ASP A 130 11.86 -13.50 10.44
CA ASP A 130 10.76 -12.55 10.19
C ASP A 130 11.06 -11.15 10.75
N ARG A 131 12.35 -10.77 10.77
CA ARG A 131 12.81 -9.47 11.24
C ARG A 131 13.79 -8.93 10.23
N ILE A 132 13.39 -7.89 9.50
CA ILE A 132 14.20 -7.07 8.58
C ILE A 132 15.38 -7.89 8.07
N SER A 133 15.14 -8.79 7.12
CA SER A 133 16.19 -9.70 6.68
C SER A 133 17.43 -8.89 6.29
N ALA A 134 18.47 -8.99 7.12
CA ALA A 134 19.83 -8.58 6.80
C ALA A 134 20.47 -9.57 5.80
N SER A 135 19.65 -10.36 5.11
CA SER A 135 20.05 -11.14 3.95
C SER A 135 20.48 -10.18 2.84
N PRO A 136 21.55 -10.51 2.09
CA PRO A 136 21.93 -9.81 0.85
C PRO A 136 20.77 -9.62 -0.14
N LEU A 137 19.73 -10.47 -0.07
CA LEU A 137 18.55 -10.44 -0.94
C LEU A 137 17.40 -9.58 -0.39
N GLY A 138 17.51 -9.05 0.84
CA GLY A 138 16.50 -8.18 1.44
C GLY A 138 16.62 -6.72 1.01
N TRP A 139 17.76 -6.34 0.44
CA TRP A 139 18.10 -5.00 -0.06
C TRP A 139 17.85 -3.85 0.94
N GLY A 140 17.77 -4.13 2.24
CA GLY A 140 17.40 -3.14 3.25
C GLY A 140 15.94 -2.67 3.18
N LEU A 141 15.08 -3.36 2.43
CA LEU A 141 13.66 -3.02 2.27
C LEU A 141 12.81 -3.56 3.42
N SER A 142 11.83 -2.76 3.83
CA SER A 142 10.74 -3.24 4.69
C SER A 142 9.90 -4.33 3.98
N PRO A 143 9.14 -5.16 4.71
CA PRO A 143 8.30 -6.19 4.11
C PRO A 143 7.31 -5.65 3.05
N VAL A 144 6.73 -4.47 3.30
CA VAL A 144 5.78 -3.82 2.37
C VAL A 144 6.50 -3.36 1.10
N GLN A 145 7.62 -2.65 1.25
CA GLN A 145 8.46 -2.22 0.13
C GLN A 145 8.94 -3.39 -0.72
N ARG A 146 9.34 -4.50 -0.09
CA ARG A 146 9.79 -5.71 -0.80
C ARG A 146 8.65 -6.38 -1.57
N ALA A 147 7.45 -6.43 -0.99
CA ALA A 147 6.27 -6.98 -1.65
C ALA A 147 5.87 -6.14 -2.87
N ASP A 148 5.92 -4.80 -2.73
CA ASP A 148 5.57 -3.87 -3.81
C ASP A 148 6.55 -3.92 -4.99
N LEU A 149 7.86 -3.85 -4.72
CA LEU A 149 8.89 -4.03 -5.75
C LEU A 149 8.79 -5.41 -6.41
N GLY A 150 8.58 -6.45 -5.60
CA GLY A 150 8.43 -7.83 -6.09
C GLY A 150 7.22 -8.01 -7.00
N ALA A 151 6.10 -7.33 -6.72
CA ALA A 151 4.91 -7.35 -7.58
C ALA A 151 5.20 -6.69 -8.94
N GLY A 152 5.82 -5.50 -8.95
CA GLY A 152 6.21 -4.81 -10.18
C GLY A 152 7.15 -5.64 -11.05
N LEU A 153 8.22 -6.20 -10.46
CA LEU A 153 9.17 -7.07 -11.16
C LEU A 153 8.51 -8.35 -11.69
N THR A 154 7.62 -8.97 -10.92
CA THR A 154 6.85 -10.14 -11.35
C THR A 154 6.01 -9.84 -12.59
N ALA A 155 5.35 -8.69 -12.62
CA ALA A 155 4.53 -8.29 -13.75
C ALA A 155 5.37 -8.02 -15.02
N LEU A 156 6.45 -7.24 -14.90
CA LEU A 156 7.31 -6.89 -16.01
C LEU A 156 8.01 -8.12 -16.60
N ILE A 157 8.59 -8.97 -15.76
CA ILE A 157 9.33 -10.15 -16.22
C ILE A 157 8.39 -11.20 -16.83
N PHE A 158 7.16 -11.32 -16.32
CA PHE A 158 6.16 -12.17 -16.96
C PHE A 158 5.86 -11.69 -18.39
N LEU A 159 5.64 -10.38 -18.57
CA LEU A 159 5.35 -9.79 -19.87
C LEU A 159 6.53 -9.93 -20.83
N SER A 160 7.75 -9.60 -20.38
CA SER A 160 8.98 -9.68 -21.18
C SER A 160 9.40 -11.10 -21.56
N ARG A 161 8.78 -12.14 -20.99
CA ARG A 161 9.06 -13.54 -21.34
C ARG A 161 7.94 -14.22 -22.11
N CYS A 162 6.85 -13.53 -22.40
CA CYS A 162 5.68 -14.11 -23.08
C CYS A 162 6.00 -14.59 -24.51
N ASP A 163 6.96 -13.95 -25.18
CA ASP A 163 7.44 -14.31 -26.51
C ASP A 163 8.62 -15.29 -26.49
N GLY A 164 9.09 -15.66 -25.29
CA GLY A 164 10.16 -16.63 -25.07
C GLY A 164 11.58 -16.05 -25.09
N HIS A 165 11.76 -14.73 -25.22
CA HIS A 165 13.08 -14.11 -25.20
C HIS A 165 13.04 -12.74 -24.51
N VAL A 166 13.88 -12.52 -23.49
CA VAL A 166 14.07 -11.17 -22.93
C VAL A 166 15.20 -10.48 -23.69
N ASP A 167 14.90 -9.39 -24.38
CA ASP A 167 15.92 -8.63 -25.10
C ASP A 167 16.61 -7.56 -24.22
N ALA A 168 17.60 -6.86 -24.78
CA ALA A 168 18.35 -5.84 -24.04
C ALA A 168 17.48 -4.62 -23.68
N ALA A 169 16.55 -4.22 -24.55
CA ALA A 169 15.68 -3.07 -24.30
C ALA A 169 14.68 -3.36 -23.18
N GLU A 170 14.19 -4.59 -23.08
CA GLU A 170 13.33 -5.01 -21.97
C GLU A 170 14.08 -5.03 -20.63
N ASN A 171 15.34 -5.46 -20.61
CA ASN A 171 16.17 -5.36 -19.41
C ASN A 171 16.40 -3.89 -19.01
N ASP A 172 16.69 -3.01 -19.97
CA ASP A 172 16.86 -1.56 -19.71
C ASP A 172 15.59 -0.92 -19.11
N GLU A 173 14.41 -1.32 -19.58
CA GLU A 173 13.12 -0.86 -19.02
C GLU A 173 12.88 -1.40 -17.60
N ILE A 174 13.23 -2.66 -17.33
CA ILE A 174 13.13 -3.24 -15.99
C ILE A 174 14.10 -2.55 -15.03
N ASP A 175 15.33 -2.28 -15.45
CA ASP A 175 16.33 -1.56 -14.64
C ASP A 175 15.87 -0.11 -14.38
N THR A 176 15.32 0.56 -15.40
CA THR A 176 14.73 1.91 -15.29
C THR A 176 13.56 1.95 -14.30
N PHE A 177 12.67 0.95 -14.36
CA PHE A 177 11.59 0.78 -13.41
C PHE A 177 12.12 0.64 -11.98
N THR A 178 13.11 -0.24 -11.78
CA THR A 178 13.65 -0.54 -10.45
C THR A 178 14.32 0.68 -9.83
N ALA A 179 15.13 1.41 -10.60
CA ALA A 179 15.76 2.65 -10.15
C ALA A 179 14.72 3.74 -9.84
N SER A 180 13.70 3.91 -10.69
CA SER A 180 12.62 4.88 -10.49
C SER A 180 11.79 4.55 -9.25
N TRP A 181 11.49 3.28 -9.02
CA TRP A 181 10.78 2.80 -7.85
C TRP A 181 11.59 3.07 -6.58
N TRP A 182 12.90 2.79 -6.59
CA TRP A 182 13.78 3.02 -5.43
C TRP A 182 13.79 4.48 -4.97
N ILE A 183 13.82 5.41 -5.93
CA ILE A 183 13.77 6.86 -5.67
C ILE A 183 12.41 7.25 -5.09
N ARG A 184 11.31 6.76 -5.68
CA ARG A 184 9.94 7.08 -5.23
C ARG A 184 9.60 6.51 -3.86
N ALA A 185 10.19 5.37 -3.51
CA ALA A 185 10.05 4.75 -2.20
C ALA A 185 10.89 5.45 -1.11
N GLU A 186 11.59 6.54 -1.46
CA GLU A 186 12.42 7.35 -0.56
C GLU A 186 13.46 6.54 0.23
N ILE A 187 14.01 5.50 -0.40
CA ILE A 187 15.00 4.63 0.23
C ILE A 187 16.36 5.32 0.22
N HIS A 188 16.85 5.66 1.41
CA HIS A 188 18.14 6.34 1.58
C HIS A 188 19.35 5.40 1.51
N ALA A 189 19.14 4.08 1.47
CA ALA A 189 20.21 3.11 1.30
C ALA A 189 20.74 3.13 -0.17
N PRO A 190 22.03 2.82 -0.39
CA PRO A 190 22.57 2.67 -1.74
C PRO A 190 21.76 1.66 -2.56
N PHE A 191 21.46 2.00 -3.81
CA PHE A 191 20.75 1.10 -4.74
C PHE A 191 21.64 -0.10 -5.10
N PRO A 192 21.26 -1.34 -4.74
CA PRO A 192 22.07 -2.53 -4.99
C PRO A 192 21.81 -3.08 -6.39
N GLU A 193 22.18 -2.30 -7.41
CA GLU A 193 21.90 -2.56 -8.83
C GLU A 193 22.29 -3.99 -9.25
N ALA A 194 23.53 -4.41 -8.99
CA ALA A 194 24.01 -5.73 -9.37
C ALA A 194 23.22 -6.89 -8.75
N ASP A 195 22.80 -6.75 -7.49
CA ASP A 195 22.05 -7.79 -6.78
C ASP A 195 20.62 -7.90 -7.31
N ILE A 196 19.98 -6.76 -7.62
CA ILE A 196 18.63 -6.71 -8.20
C ILE A 196 18.65 -7.26 -9.62
N SER A 197 19.59 -6.84 -10.48
CA SER A 197 19.70 -7.38 -11.83
C SER A 197 19.99 -8.89 -11.81
N ALA A 198 20.79 -9.38 -10.88
CA ALA A 198 21.01 -10.82 -10.70
C ALA A 198 19.75 -11.56 -10.20
N HIS A 199 18.89 -10.90 -9.41
CA HIS A 199 17.59 -11.45 -9.02
C HIS A 199 16.64 -11.51 -10.21
N ILE A 200 16.49 -10.42 -10.97
CA ILE A 200 15.64 -10.31 -12.18
C ILE A 200 15.94 -11.44 -13.16
N ARG A 201 17.22 -11.71 -13.46
CA ARG A 201 17.60 -12.80 -14.38
C ARG A 201 17.07 -14.17 -13.96
N ARG A 202 16.96 -14.41 -12.64
CA ARG A 202 16.47 -15.67 -12.07
C ARG A 202 14.95 -15.76 -11.98
N MET A 203 14.23 -14.67 -12.21
CA MET A 203 12.77 -14.67 -12.11
C MET A 203 12.10 -15.31 -13.32
N ALA A 204 11.32 -16.36 -13.10
CA ALA A 204 10.42 -16.94 -14.11
C ALA A 204 9.03 -17.11 -13.48
N PRO A 205 8.26 -16.01 -13.33
CA PRO A 205 6.95 -16.06 -12.74
C PRO A 205 5.97 -16.84 -13.62
N ASP A 206 5.07 -17.57 -12.97
CA ASP A 206 3.95 -18.25 -13.64
C ASP A 206 2.72 -17.34 -13.71
N VAL A 207 1.66 -17.82 -14.37
CA VAL A 207 0.40 -17.07 -14.55
C VAL A 207 -0.23 -16.69 -13.21
N GLU A 208 -0.15 -17.56 -12.21
CA GLU A 208 -0.76 -17.31 -10.89
C GLU A 208 0.03 -16.24 -10.10
N ALA A 209 1.36 -16.27 -10.19
CA ALA A 209 2.22 -15.21 -9.66
C ALA A 209 1.95 -13.88 -10.35
N PHE A 210 1.80 -13.88 -11.69
CA PHE A 210 1.41 -12.70 -12.45
C PHE A 210 0.04 -12.17 -12.02
N GLU A 211 -0.99 -13.02 -11.92
CA GLU A 211 -2.33 -12.57 -11.50
C GLU A 211 -2.32 -11.96 -10.11
N ARG A 212 -1.58 -12.54 -9.15
CA ARG A 212 -1.44 -11.94 -7.81
C ARG A 212 -0.68 -10.62 -7.82
N ALA A 213 0.31 -10.47 -8.68
CA ALA A 213 1.15 -9.28 -8.76
C ALA A 213 0.49 -8.15 -9.57
N ALA A 214 -0.20 -8.49 -10.66
CA ALA A 214 -0.90 -7.56 -11.54
C ALA A 214 -2.22 -7.07 -10.94
N VAL A 215 -2.74 -7.77 -9.92
CA VAL A 215 -3.84 -7.30 -9.08
C VAL A 215 -3.25 -6.64 -7.83
N SER A 216 -2.60 -5.50 -8.03
CA SER A 216 -2.38 -4.52 -6.97
C SER A 216 -3.14 -3.26 -7.33
N ASP A 217 -3.79 -2.65 -6.34
CA ASP A 217 -4.35 -1.32 -6.49
C ASP A 217 -3.18 -0.36 -6.69
N ILE A 218 -2.90 -0.01 -7.94
CA ILE A 218 -1.89 1.02 -8.24
C ILE A 218 -2.54 2.36 -7.91
N GLU A 219 -2.06 3.02 -6.85
CA GLU A 219 -2.48 4.39 -6.52
C GLU A 219 -1.95 5.34 -7.60
N THR A 220 -2.72 5.52 -8.67
CA THR A 220 -2.38 6.45 -9.77
C THR A 220 -2.65 7.92 -9.41
N GLY A 221 -3.28 8.16 -8.25
CA GLY A 221 -3.72 9.48 -7.83
C GLY A 221 -2.65 10.20 -7.00
N ARG A 222 -2.20 11.37 -7.47
CA ARG A 222 -1.37 12.28 -6.65
C ARG A 222 -2.13 12.87 -5.46
N TYR A 223 -3.46 12.93 -5.56
CA TYR A 223 -4.33 13.56 -4.57
C TYR A 223 -5.20 12.53 -3.88
N HIS A 224 -5.28 12.65 -2.56
CA HIS A 224 -6.13 11.81 -1.73
C HIS A 224 -7.43 12.56 -1.41
N TRP A 225 -8.57 11.91 -1.58
CA TRP A 225 -9.88 12.51 -1.38
C TRP A 225 -10.46 12.04 -0.06
N ALA A 226 -10.81 12.98 0.82
CA ALA A 226 -11.47 12.68 2.09
C ALA A 226 -12.81 13.40 2.17
N ALA A 227 -13.85 12.69 2.62
CA ALA A 227 -15.17 13.25 2.87
C ALA A 227 -15.61 12.86 4.28
N GLU A 228 -15.65 13.83 5.20
CA GLU A 228 -15.91 13.58 6.61
C GLU A 228 -17.11 14.38 7.10
N THR A 229 -17.81 13.81 8.10
CA THR A 229 -18.88 14.50 8.82
C THR A 229 -18.56 14.54 10.29
N TRP A 230 -18.50 15.74 10.86
CA TRP A 230 -18.09 16.00 12.23
C TRP A 230 -19.23 16.62 13.03
N SER A 231 -19.47 16.07 14.23
CA SER A 231 -20.38 16.65 15.21
C SER A 231 -19.55 17.28 16.33
N LEU A 232 -19.70 18.58 16.52
CA LEU A 232 -18.97 19.33 17.54
C LEU A 232 -19.91 19.72 18.68
N ALA A 233 -19.47 19.47 19.91
CA ALA A 233 -20.12 19.97 21.12
C ALA A 233 -19.42 21.22 21.65
N ALA A 234 -18.11 21.35 21.41
CA ALA A 234 -17.29 22.52 21.72
C ALA A 234 -16.19 22.70 20.65
N ILE A 235 -15.51 23.85 20.66
CA ILE A 235 -14.38 24.09 19.74
C ILE A 235 -13.22 23.11 19.96
N ASP A 236 -13.01 22.65 21.20
CA ASP A 236 -11.92 21.74 21.56
C ASP A 236 -12.01 20.36 20.88
N ASP A 237 -13.19 20.00 20.37
CA ASP A 237 -13.39 18.77 19.59
C ASP A 237 -12.71 18.82 18.21
N LEU A 238 -12.40 20.02 17.70
CA LEU A 238 -11.96 20.24 16.32
C LEU A 238 -10.55 19.73 16.03
N ASP A 239 -9.56 20.09 16.86
CA ASP A 239 -8.16 19.76 16.59
C ASP A 239 -7.88 18.25 16.56
N PRO A 240 -8.45 17.43 17.45
CA PRO A 240 -8.35 15.97 17.34
C PRO A 240 -8.89 15.42 16.02
N LEU A 241 -10.00 15.98 15.52
CA LEU A 241 -10.60 15.57 14.25
C LEU A 241 -9.73 15.97 13.05
N ILE A 242 -9.13 17.17 13.08
CA ILE A 242 -8.16 17.59 12.07
C ILE A 242 -6.93 16.66 12.10
N ALA A 243 -6.41 16.33 13.28
CA ALA A 243 -5.27 15.42 13.42
C ALA A 243 -5.56 14.01 12.87
N ALA A 244 -6.79 13.52 13.02
CA ALA A 244 -7.23 12.23 12.51
C ALA A 244 -7.62 12.23 11.01
N LEU A 245 -7.70 13.40 10.37
CA LEU A 245 -8.09 13.52 8.96
C LEU A 245 -6.98 13.00 8.03
N ALA A 246 -7.25 11.90 7.34
CA ALA A 246 -6.39 11.24 6.36
C ALA A 246 -4.97 10.92 6.91
N PRO A 247 -4.86 10.00 7.89
CA PRO A 247 -3.58 9.69 8.52
C PRO A 247 -2.59 9.13 7.49
N GLY A 248 -1.34 9.60 7.53
CA GLY A 248 -0.28 9.18 6.60
C GLY A 248 -0.28 9.92 5.26
N VAL A 249 -1.25 10.78 4.99
CA VAL A 249 -1.28 11.63 3.79
C VAL A 249 -0.66 13.00 4.09
N GLU A 250 0.30 13.44 3.27
CA GLU A 250 0.80 14.80 3.34
C GLU A 250 -0.33 15.82 3.07
N ARG A 251 -0.48 16.84 3.93
CA ARG A 251 -1.57 17.82 3.83
C ARG A 251 -1.71 18.43 2.42
N ARG A 252 -0.60 18.79 1.76
CA ARG A 252 -0.59 19.37 0.41
C ARG A 252 -1.17 18.49 -0.70
N HIS A 253 -1.35 17.19 -0.45
CA HIS A 253 -1.96 16.23 -1.36
C HIS A 253 -3.42 15.90 -1.01
N LEU A 254 -3.96 16.47 0.06
CA LEU A 254 -5.31 16.20 0.52
C LEU A 254 -6.33 17.13 -0.16
N VAL A 255 -7.39 16.54 -0.71
CA VAL A 255 -8.62 17.21 -1.15
C VAL A 255 -9.74 16.80 -0.21
N ALA A 256 -10.19 17.71 0.65
CA ALA A 256 -11.12 17.41 1.72
C ALA A 256 -12.49 18.07 1.50
N ARG A 257 -13.56 17.33 1.80
CA ARG A 257 -14.91 17.85 2.00
C ARG A 257 -15.33 17.57 3.43
N LEU A 258 -15.61 18.62 4.21
CA LEU A 258 -15.98 18.50 5.61
C LEU A 258 -17.39 19.04 5.82
N LYS A 259 -18.27 18.23 6.41
CA LYS A 259 -19.58 18.66 6.88
C LYS A 259 -19.56 18.75 8.40
N LEU A 260 -19.84 19.92 8.95
CA LEU A 260 -19.85 20.15 10.39
C LEU A 260 -21.27 20.43 10.88
N SER A 261 -21.61 19.84 12.03
CA SER A 261 -22.88 20.04 12.72
C SER A 261 -22.67 20.22 14.22
N GLY A 262 -23.58 20.92 14.88
CA GLY A 262 -23.52 21.13 16.32
C GLY A 262 -24.04 22.49 16.76
N MET A 263 -23.85 22.80 18.05
CA MET A 263 -24.17 24.11 18.61
C MET A 263 -22.92 24.67 19.29
N LEU A 264 -22.45 25.83 18.83
CA LEU A 264 -21.27 26.52 19.37
C LEU A 264 -21.63 27.95 19.75
N THR A 265 -20.91 28.54 20.69
CA THR A 265 -21.01 29.98 21.01
C THR A 265 -20.53 30.85 19.83
N LEU A 266 -20.76 32.16 19.90
CA LEU A 266 -20.29 33.06 18.83
C LEU A 266 -18.76 33.10 18.78
N ALA A 267 -18.10 33.19 19.94
CA ALA A 267 -16.65 33.13 20.03
C ALA A 267 -16.07 31.84 19.42
N GLU A 268 -16.65 30.68 19.75
CA GLU A 268 -16.20 29.38 19.24
C GLU A 268 -16.40 29.24 17.72
N ARG A 269 -17.50 29.76 17.16
CA ARG A 269 -17.70 29.75 15.70
C ARG A 269 -16.68 30.60 14.95
N VAL A 270 -16.31 31.76 15.50
CA VAL A 270 -15.25 32.58 14.91
C VAL A 270 -13.92 31.83 14.96
N ALA A 271 -13.56 31.24 16.10
CA ALA A 271 -12.34 30.44 16.24
C ALA A 271 -12.32 29.24 15.29
N LEU A 272 -13.45 28.55 15.14
CA LEU A 272 -13.60 27.43 14.20
C LEU A 272 -13.33 27.86 12.76
N ARG A 273 -13.90 28.98 12.33
CA ARG A 273 -13.69 29.49 10.96
C ARG A 273 -12.23 29.89 10.76
N ASP A 274 -11.63 30.60 11.71
CA ASP A 274 -10.22 30.98 11.63
C ASP A 274 -9.33 29.73 11.51
N ARG A 275 -9.60 28.67 12.28
CA ARG A 275 -8.85 27.40 12.21
C ARG A 275 -9.06 26.65 10.88
N LEU A 276 -10.28 26.58 10.37
CA LEU A 276 -10.57 25.83 9.15
C LEU A 276 -10.19 26.60 7.87
N GLU A 277 -10.65 27.84 7.75
CA GLU A 277 -10.45 28.66 6.54
C GLU A 277 -9.12 29.42 6.57
N GLY A 278 -8.65 29.84 7.75
CA GLY A 278 -7.43 30.62 7.92
C GLY A 278 -6.16 29.79 8.10
N GLU A 279 -6.28 28.50 8.43
CA GLU A 279 -5.12 27.62 8.61
C GLU A 279 -5.24 26.35 7.76
N LEU A 280 -6.21 25.47 8.06
CA LEU A 280 -6.31 24.17 7.38
C LEU A 280 -6.46 24.29 5.86
N ALA A 281 -7.26 25.24 5.38
CA ALA A 281 -7.45 25.49 3.94
C ALA A 281 -6.15 25.85 3.20
N HIS A 282 -5.15 26.39 3.90
CA HIS A 282 -3.84 26.72 3.33
C HIS A 282 -2.85 25.54 3.40
N GLU A 283 -3.07 24.59 4.30
CA GLU A 283 -2.26 23.37 4.40
C GLU A 283 -2.66 22.32 3.36
N VAL A 284 -3.95 22.25 3.02
CA VAL A 284 -4.51 21.25 2.10
C VAL A 284 -4.58 21.72 0.65
N ARG A 285 -4.72 20.79 -0.30
CA ARG A 285 -4.85 21.13 -1.72
C ARG A 285 -6.17 21.85 -2.02
N TRP A 286 -7.24 21.37 -1.41
CA TRP A 286 -8.59 21.90 -1.56
C TRP A 286 -9.44 21.55 -0.35
N LEU A 287 -10.26 22.51 0.09
CA LEU A 287 -11.17 22.34 1.21
C LEU A 287 -12.57 22.81 0.81
N ASP A 288 -13.54 21.90 0.85
CA ASP A 288 -14.96 22.16 0.68
C ASP A 288 -15.65 22.06 2.05
N LEU A 289 -16.14 23.17 2.59
CA LEU A 289 -16.76 23.23 3.93
C LEU A 289 -18.27 23.37 3.83
N ASN A 290 -18.98 22.52 4.55
CA ASN A 290 -20.41 22.66 4.79
C ASN A 290 -20.67 22.87 6.28
N LEU A 291 -20.99 24.12 6.64
CA LEU A 291 -21.30 24.55 8.01
C LEU A 291 -22.81 24.80 8.23
N ALA A 292 -23.67 24.35 7.32
CA ALA A 292 -25.09 24.70 7.32
C ALA A 292 -25.86 24.16 8.54
N ASP A 293 -25.41 23.03 9.10
CA ASP A 293 -25.99 22.37 10.27
C ASP A 293 -25.22 22.71 11.57
N LEU A 294 -24.27 23.64 11.49
CA LEU A 294 -23.62 24.22 12.65
C LEU A 294 -24.42 25.46 13.04
N PHE A 295 -24.89 25.52 14.28
CA PHE A 295 -25.71 26.62 14.78
C PHE A 295 -24.95 27.44 15.83
N ALA A 296 -25.20 28.75 15.85
CA ALA A 296 -24.71 29.63 16.89
C ALA A 296 -25.65 29.60 18.09
N ARG A 297 -25.09 29.52 19.31
CA ARG A 297 -25.78 29.73 20.58
C ARG A 297 -25.11 30.89 21.31
N PRO A 298 -25.49 32.14 21.02
CA PRO A 298 -24.92 33.32 21.66
C PRO A 298 -25.12 33.28 23.18
N THR A 299 -24.03 33.48 23.92
CA THR A 299 -24.02 33.62 25.37
C THR A 299 -24.14 35.09 25.78
N ASP A 300 -24.45 35.34 27.06
CA ASP A 300 -24.48 36.71 27.57
C ASP A 300 -23.09 37.37 27.56
N ALA A 301 -22.03 36.57 27.65
CA ALA A 301 -20.66 37.03 27.46
C ALA A 301 -20.42 37.50 26.02
N ASP A 302 -20.81 36.69 25.02
CA ASP A 302 -20.67 37.07 23.60
C ASP A 302 -21.39 38.40 23.30
N LEU A 303 -22.58 38.62 23.88
CA LEU A 303 -23.37 39.84 23.68
C LEU A 303 -22.77 41.05 24.39
N ALA A 304 -22.14 40.86 25.55
CA ALA A 304 -21.43 41.93 26.25
C ALA A 304 -20.23 42.44 25.45
N GLU A 305 -19.63 41.59 24.61
CA GLU A 305 -18.50 41.93 23.76
C GLU A 305 -18.88 42.69 22.48
N ILE A 306 -20.14 42.60 22.00
CA ILE A 306 -20.55 43.23 20.72
C ILE A 306 -20.64 44.77 20.80
N ASP A 307 -20.92 45.33 21.98
CA ASP A 307 -20.81 46.78 22.23
C ASP A 307 -21.03 47.08 23.72
N ALA A 308 -19.94 47.46 24.39
CA ALA A 308 -19.97 47.88 25.79
C ALA A 308 -20.78 49.17 26.03
N ASN A 309 -21.03 49.99 24.99
CA ASN A 309 -21.72 51.29 25.04
C ASN A 309 -23.19 51.27 24.55
N GLY A 310 -23.72 50.11 24.12
CA GLY A 310 -25.15 49.79 24.11
C GLY A 310 -25.94 49.89 22.79
N VAL A 311 -25.44 50.53 21.73
CA VAL A 311 -26.15 50.66 20.44
C VAL A 311 -26.14 49.36 19.64
N LEU A 312 -24.97 48.72 19.47
CA LEU A 312 -24.89 47.43 18.76
C LEU A 312 -25.41 46.29 19.62
N ARG A 313 -25.42 46.45 20.96
CA ARG A 313 -26.03 45.46 21.87
C ARG A 313 -27.53 45.31 21.62
N ALA A 314 -28.26 46.41 21.42
CA ALA A 314 -29.69 46.35 21.09
C ALA A 314 -29.94 45.65 19.74
N ALA A 315 -29.08 45.88 18.74
CA ALA A 315 -29.15 45.18 17.47
C ALA A 315 -28.84 43.68 17.63
N ALA A 316 -27.84 43.33 18.44
CA ALA A 316 -27.48 41.94 18.73
C ALA A 316 -28.60 41.16 19.43
N GLU A 317 -29.26 41.76 20.42
CA GLU A 317 -30.43 41.15 21.11
C GLU A 317 -31.60 40.95 20.15
N THR A 318 -31.84 41.91 19.26
CA THR A 318 -32.88 41.80 18.22
C THR A 318 -32.59 40.64 17.26
N LEU A 319 -31.34 40.51 16.81
CA LEU A 319 -30.91 39.41 15.94
C LEU A 319 -30.96 38.06 16.67
N LYS A 320 -30.61 38.00 17.96
CA LYS A 320 -30.72 36.79 18.79
C LYS A 320 -32.17 36.33 18.92
N ALA A 321 -33.10 37.26 19.17
CA ALA A 321 -34.52 36.96 19.24
C ALA A 321 -35.05 36.43 17.90
N ALA A 322 -34.75 37.12 16.80
CA ALA A 322 -35.16 36.70 15.45
C ALA A 322 -34.54 35.35 15.03
N ALA A 323 -33.32 35.04 15.48
CA ALA A 323 -32.68 33.75 15.23
C ALA A 323 -33.39 32.59 15.96
N ALA A 324 -33.99 32.84 17.13
CA ALA A 324 -34.70 31.82 17.92
C ALA A 324 -36.00 31.35 17.25
N ASP A 325 -36.62 32.20 16.44
CA ASP A 325 -37.86 31.87 15.70
C ASP A 325 -37.62 30.88 14.55
N GLY A 326 -36.36 30.66 14.16
CA GLY A 326 -35.96 29.69 13.14
C GLY A 326 -36.33 30.07 11.70
N GLY A 327 -36.38 29.08 10.81
CA GLY A 327 -36.74 29.30 9.39
C GLY A 327 -35.66 29.98 8.53
N ALA A 328 -36.06 30.55 7.39
CA ALA A 328 -35.12 31.23 6.49
C ALA A 328 -34.64 32.56 7.08
N GLU A 329 -35.54 33.36 7.65
CA GLU A 329 -35.21 34.64 8.28
C GLU A 329 -34.38 34.46 9.55
N GLY A 330 -34.68 33.47 10.40
CA GLY A 330 -33.86 33.17 11.58
C GLY A 330 -32.43 32.74 11.23
N ARG A 331 -32.22 32.01 10.13
CA ARG A 331 -30.87 31.69 9.62
C ARG A 331 -30.11 32.94 9.18
N VAL A 332 -30.78 33.87 8.51
CA VAL A 332 -30.19 35.16 8.13
C VAL A 332 -29.84 35.99 9.36
N ALA A 333 -30.72 36.03 10.37
CA ALA A 333 -30.48 36.73 11.62
C ALA A 333 -29.27 36.16 12.39
N ALA A 334 -29.14 34.83 12.46
CA ALA A 334 -27.99 34.17 13.07
C ALA A 334 -26.67 34.51 12.34
N ALA A 335 -26.66 34.47 11.00
CA ALA A 335 -25.50 34.85 10.21
C ALA A 335 -25.13 36.34 10.36
N ALA A 336 -26.12 37.21 10.43
CA ALA A 336 -25.92 38.65 10.68
C ALA A 336 -25.35 38.92 12.08
N LEU A 337 -25.81 38.20 13.10
CA LEU A 337 -25.28 38.31 14.47
C LEU A 337 -23.82 37.86 14.54
N GLU A 338 -23.48 36.75 13.88
CA GLU A 338 -22.09 36.29 13.77
C GLU A 338 -21.22 37.32 13.04
N ARG A 339 -21.72 37.90 11.93
CA ARG A 339 -20.99 38.93 11.21
C ARG A 339 -20.76 40.19 12.05
N LEU A 340 -21.76 40.62 12.81
CA LEU A 340 -21.66 41.76 13.71
C LEU A 340 -20.56 41.56 14.76
N TYR A 341 -20.53 40.38 15.39
CA TYR A 341 -19.49 40.02 16.37
C TYR A 341 -18.07 40.04 15.76
N VAL A 342 -17.91 39.51 14.53
CA VAL A 342 -16.61 39.52 13.82
C VAL A 342 -16.13 40.94 13.54
N GLU A 343 -17.01 41.81 13.04
CA GLU A 343 -16.63 43.20 12.73
C GLU A 343 -16.28 43.99 14.00
N GLN A 344 -16.97 43.75 15.11
CA GLN A 344 -16.61 44.35 16.39
C GLN A 344 -15.21 43.90 16.85
N LYS A 345 -14.91 42.61 16.81
CA LYS A 345 -13.57 42.09 17.12
C LYS A 345 -12.49 42.67 16.20
N ARG A 346 -12.83 42.92 14.94
CA ARG A 346 -11.91 43.56 14.00
C ARG A 346 -11.66 45.03 14.35
N ALA A 347 -12.69 45.78 14.72
CA ALA A 347 -12.57 47.16 15.16
C ALA A 347 -11.71 47.27 16.44
N GLU A 348 -11.96 46.43 17.44
CA GLU A 348 -11.16 46.38 18.69
C GLU A 348 -9.67 46.11 18.41
N ARG A 349 -9.36 45.19 17.49
CA ARG A 349 -7.96 44.91 17.09
C ARG A 349 -7.30 46.07 16.35
N GLN A 350 -8.08 46.92 15.67
CA GLN A 350 -7.57 48.11 14.96
C GLN A 350 -7.33 49.26 15.93
N ASP A 351 -8.20 49.45 16.92
CA ASP A 351 -8.07 50.50 17.94
C ASP A 351 -6.92 50.20 18.94
N ALA A 352 -6.52 48.93 19.07
CA ALA A 352 -5.41 48.49 19.92
C ALA A 352 -4.02 48.59 19.26
N ARG A 353 -3.92 48.99 17.98
CA ARG A 353 -2.66 49.11 17.21
C ARG A 353 -2.21 50.56 17.07
#